data_AF-A0A183EGE9-F1
#
_entry.id   AF-A0A183EGE9-F1
#
_cell.length_a   1.000
_cell.length_b   1.000
_cell.length_c   1.000
_cell.angle_alpha   90.00
_cell.angle_beta   90.00
_cell.angle_gamma   90.00
#
_symmetry.space_group_name_H-M   'P 1'
#
loop_
_entity.id
_entity.type
_entity.pdbx_description
1 polymer ?
#
loop_
_entity_poly.entity_id
_entity_poly.type
_entity_poly.pdbx_seq_one_letter_code
_entity_poly.pdbx_strand_id
1 'polypeptide(L)'
;LVESGPGTGQLMLDLTRVLKQLKHTQVSVHLVETSDALVLQQESLLCEQQSQFVVDKPYIRSNRTRYDFPVYWYRSVDDIPAKFSVFICNEFLDALPINQFRKDAEGKWHEVCVALDTNDNLCFMLSKAENLHTL
;
A
#
# COMPACT_ATOMS: atom_id res chain seq x y z
N LEU A 1 3.74 10.98 -9.16
CA LEU A 1 3.17 10.98 -7.80
C LEU A 1 2.77 9.57 -7.48
N VAL A 2 3.26 9.02 -6.37
CA VAL A 2 2.98 7.65 -5.93
C VAL A 2 2.18 7.71 -4.63
N GLU A 3 1.12 6.92 -4.52
CA GLU A 3 0.42 6.68 -3.25
C GLU A 3 0.34 5.18 -2.94
N SER A 4 0.81 4.80 -1.76
CA SER A 4 0.76 3.41 -1.26
C SER A 4 -0.42 3.25 -0.31
N GLY A 5 -1.31 2.29 -0.61
CA GLY A 5 -2.55 2.11 0.16
C GLY A 5 -3.47 3.34 0.09
N PRO A 6 -3.93 3.77 -1.10
CA PRO A 6 -4.73 4.99 -1.26
C PRO A 6 -6.15 4.91 -0.66
N GLY A 7 -6.55 3.75 -0.11
CA GLY A 7 -7.86 3.54 0.49
C GLY A 7 -8.98 3.79 -0.52
N THR A 8 -9.82 4.79 -0.27
CA THR A 8 -10.91 5.16 -1.19
C THR A 8 -10.43 5.96 -2.41
N GLY A 9 -9.19 6.47 -2.40
CA GLY A 9 -8.63 7.37 -3.42
C GLY A 9 -8.94 8.85 -3.20
N GLN A 10 -9.58 9.22 -2.08
CA GLN A 10 -10.00 10.59 -1.80
C GLN A 10 -8.81 11.57 -1.72
N LEU A 11 -7.72 11.17 -1.07
CA LEU A 11 -6.50 11.99 -0.99
C LEU A 11 -5.95 12.30 -2.39
N MET A 12 -5.84 11.29 -3.26
CA MET A 12 -5.41 11.48 -4.64
C MET A 12 -6.36 12.37 -5.45
N LEU A 13 -7.67 12.25 -5.24
CA LEU A 13 -8.66 13.11 -5.90
C LEU A 13 -8.43 14.58 -5.54
N ASP A 14 -8.22 14.87 -4.26
CA ASP A 14 -7.97 16.23 -3.78
C ASP A 14 -6.63 16.77 -4.29
N LEU A 15 -5.57 15.94 -4.31
CA LEU A 15 -4.26 16.31 -4.84
C LEU A 15 -4.31 16.64 -6.34
N THR A 16 -4.94 15.78 -7.14
CA THR A 16 -5.07 16.00 -8.59
C THR A 16 -5.92 17.23 -8.90
N ARG A 17 -6.96 17.52 -8.09
CA ARG A 17 -7.74 18.77 -8.18
C ARG A 17 -6.86 20.00 -7.96
N VAL A 18 -6.02 20.01 -6.93
CA VAL A 18 -5.13 21.13 -6.62
C VAL A 18 -4.05 21.30 -7.69
N LEU A 19 -3.42 20.20 -8.15
CA LEU A 19 -2.41 20.25 -9.21
C LEU A 19 -2.97 20.86 -10.50
N LYS A 20 -4.23 20.53 -10.85
CA LYS A 20 -4.93 21.13 -11.99
C LYS A 20 -5.06 22.65 -11.85
N GLN A 21 -5.43 23.14 -10.66
CA GLN A 21 -5.58 24.57 -10.38
C GLN A 21 -4.24 25.31 -10.48
N LEU A 22 -3.16 24.69 -10.01
CA LEU A 22 -1.80 25.22 -10.10
C LEU A 22 -1.19 25.11 -11.51
N LYS A 23 -1.93 24.55 -12.48
CA LYS A 23 -1.48 24.33 -13.87
C LYS A 23 -0.24 23.45 -14.00
N HIS A 24 0.03 22.60 -13.01
CA HIS A 24 1.07 21.58 -13.10
C HIS A 24 0.49 20.36 -13.81
N THR A 25 0.79 20.21 -15.10
CA THR A 25 0.22 19.15 -15.96
C THR A 25 1.17 17.99 -16.24
N GLN A 26 2.47 18.15 -15.94
CA GLN A 26 3.49 17.12 -16.17
C GLN A 26 3.61 16.16 -14.98
N VAL A 27 2.49 15.56 -14.58
CA VAL A 27 2.43 14.60 -13.47
C VAL A 27 1.67 13.36 -13.92
N SER A 28 2.20 12.18 -13.60
CA SER A 28 1.46 10.93 -13.63
C SER A 28 1.20 10.44 -12.20
N VAL A 29 0.05 9.81 -12.01
CA VAL A 29 -0.38 9.20 -10.75
C VAL A 29 -0.10 7.70 -10.82
N HIS A 30 0.46 7.16 -9.74
CA HIS A 30 0.78 5.75 -9.60
C HIS A 30 0.26 5.29 -8.24
N LEU A 31 -0.67 4.34 -8.23
CA LEU A 31 -1.34 3.85 -7.02
C LEU A 31 -0.92 2.41 -6.75
N VAL A 32 -0.51 2.11 -5.52
CA VAL A 32 -0.18 0.74 -5.11
C VAL A 32 -1.31 0.21 -4.25
N GLU A 33 -2.02 -0.79 -4.78
CA GLU A 33 -3.23 -1.34 -4.16
C GLU A 33 -3.38 -2.84 -4.48
N THR A 34 -3.50 -3.66 -3.44
CA THR A 34 -3.64 -5.11 -3.56
C THR A 34 -5.09 -5.56 -3.64
N SER A 35 -6.05 -4.75 -3.17
CA SER A 35 -7.48 -5.07 -3.18
C SER A 35 -8.17 -4.67 -4.49
N ASP A 36 -8.71 -5.65 -5.22
CA ASP A 36 -9.48 -5.41 -6.45
C ASP A 36 -10.72 -4.54 -6.24
N ALA A 37 -11.40 -4.74 -5.11
CA ALA A 37 -12.58 -3.95 -4.77
C ALA A 37 -12.22 -2.46 -4.60
N LEU A 38 -11.11 -2.17 -3.92
CA LEU A 38 -10.63 -0.80 -3.74
C LEU A 38 -10.13 -0.20 -5.04
N VAL A 39 -9.43 -0.96 -5.90
CA VAL A 39 -9.02 -0.49 -7.24
C VAL A 39 -10.23 -0.04 -8.06
N LEU A 40 -11.33 -0.81 -8.06
CA LEU A 40 -12.56 -0.46 -8.77
C LEU A 40 -13.21 0.80 -8.18
N GLN A 41 -13.25 0.91 -6.85
CA GLN A 41 -13.78 2.08 -6.16
C GLN A 41 -12.97 3.35 -6.47
N GLN A 42 -11.63 3.26 -6.38
CA GLN A 42 -10.71 4.35 -6.68
C GLN A 42 -10.84 4.78 -8.15
N GLU A 43 -10.94 3.85 -9.10
CA GLU A 43 -11.13 4.21 -10.51
C GLU A 43 -12.44 4.96 -10.72
N SER A 44 -13.55 4.49 -10.13
CA SER A 44 -14.85 5.18 -10.21
C SER A 44 -14.78 6.60 -9.62
N LEU A 45 -14.02 6.78 -8.53
CA LEU A 45 -13.81 8.09 -7.92
C LEU A 45 -12.88 8.98 -8.74
N LEU A 46 -11.81 8.45 -9.30
CA LEU A 46 -10.76 9.26 -9.94
C LEU A 46 -11.03 9.49 -11.43
N CYS A 47 -11.73 8.59 -12.12
CA CYS A 47 -11.89 8.57 -13.57
C CYS A 47 -13.36 8.66 -13.99
N GLU A 48 -13.63 9.08 -15.22
CA GLU A 48 -15.00 9.17 -15.76
C GLU A 48 -15.48 7.85 -16.38
N GLN A 49 -14.55 7.03 -16.86
CA GLN A 49 -14.83 5.77 -17.54
C GLN A 49 -14.04 4.65 -16.87
N GLN A 50 -14.57 3.43 -16.89
CA GLN A 50 -13.84 2.26 -16.40
C GLN A 50 -12.86 1.75 -17.47
N SER A 51 -11.66 1.39 -17.04
CA SER A 51 -10.68 0.68 -17.85
C SER A 51 -10.86 -0.83 -17.71
N GLN A 52 -10.16 -1.60 -18.54
CA GLN A 52 -10.08 -3.05 -18.39
C GLN A 52 -8.82 -3.43 -17.61
N PHE A 53 -8.85 -4.60 -16.99
CA PHE A 53 -7.65 -5.20 -16.43
C PHE A 53 -6.64 -5.47 -17.55
N VAL A 54 -5.38 -5.16 -17.31
CA VAL A 54 -4.29 -5.31 -18.28
C VAL A 54 -3.40 -6.46 -17.83
N VAL A 55 -3.13 -7.39 -18.74
CA VAL A 55 -2.20 -8.50 -18.56
C VAL A 55 -0.86 -8.12 -19.20
N ASP A 56 0.24 -8.69 -18.71
CA ASP A 56 1.61 -8.50 -19.24
C ASP A 56 2.15 -7.06 -19.14
N LYS A 57 1.63 -6.28 -18.20
CA LYS A 57 2.15 -4.96 -17.82
C LYS A 57 2.47 -4.94 -16.32
N PRO A 58 3.43 -4.10 -15.89
CA PRO A 58 3.72 -3.93 -14.46
C PRO A 58 2.53 -3.31 -13.70
N TYR A 59 1.69 -2.54 -14.38
CA TYR A 59 0.42 -2.05 -13.83
C TYR A 59 -0.72 -3.00 -14.24
N ILE A 60 -1.67 -3.17 -13.33
CA ILE A 60 -2.87 -3.99 -13.55
C ILE A 60 -3.99 -3.23 -14.24
N ARG A 61 -4.00 -1.89 -14.12
CA ARG A 61 -4.99 -1.00 -14.75
C ARG A 61 -4.37 0.35 -15.06
N SER A 62 -4.87 1.02 -16.09
CA SER A 62 -4.42 2.36 -16.48
C SER A 62 -5.56 3.18 -17.07
N ASN A 63 -5.62 4.46 -16.72
CA ASN A 63 -6.68 5.36 -17.16
C ASN A 63 -6.20 6.82 -17.14
N ARG A 64 -7.14 7.77 -17.30
CA ARG A 64 -6.94 9.19 -17.05
C ARG A 64 -7.92 9.65 -15.97
N THR A 65 -7.42 10.39 -15.00
CA THR A 65 -8.27 10.99 -13.99
C THR A 65 -9.20 12.02 -14.64
N ARG A 66 -10.29 12.38 -13.95
CA ARG A 66 -11.22 13.46 -14.35
C ARG A 66 -10.56 14.84 -14.47
N TYR A 67 -9.33 15.00 -13.97
CA TYR A 67 -8.51 16.21 -14.13
C TYR A 67 -7.44 16.08 -15.23
N ASP A 68 -7.51 15.00 -16.01
CA ASP A 68 -6.68 14.70 -17.17
C ASP A 68 -5.22 14.32 -16.84
N PHE A 69 -5.00 13.68 -15.69
CA PHE A 69 -3.71 13.09 -15.34
C PHE A 69 -3.68 11.58 -15.68
N PRO A 70 -2.63 11.05 -16.31
CA PRO A 70 -2.45 9.60 -16.42
C PRO A 70 -2.43 8.97 -15.04
N VAL A 71 -3.16 7.87 -14.86
CA VAL A 71 -3.19 7.10 -13.62
C VAL A 71 -2.98 5.61 -13.90
N TYR A 72 -2.18 4.97 -13.06
CA TYR A 72 -1.81 3.55 -13.15
C TYR A 72 -1.94 2.89 -11.78
N TRP A 73 -2.47 1.67 -11.74
CA TRP A 73 -2.57 0.85 -10.53
C TRP A 73 -1.57 -0.30 -10.57
N TYR A 74 -0.84 -0.51 -9.49
CA TYR A 74 0.21 -1.52 -9.34
C TYR A 74 -0.08 -2.40 -8.12
N ARG A 75 0.48 -3.61 -8.09
CA ARG A 75 0.40 -4.51 -6.94
C ARG A 75 1.57 -4.32 -5.98
N SER A 76 2.76 -4.09 -6.51
CA SER A 76 3.95 -3.78 -5.72
C SER A 76 4.48 -2.39 -6.03
N VAL A 77 5.20 -1.82 -5.05
CA VAL A 77 6.04 -0.64 -5.26
C VAL A 77 7.17 -0.95 -6.26
N ASP A 78 7.64 -2.19 -6.32
CA ASP A 78 8.73 -2.62 -7.20
C ASP A 78 8.37 -2.52 -8.69
N ASP A 79 7.08 -2.55 -9.01
CA ASP A 79 6.56 -2.48 -10.38
C ASP A 79 6.54 -1.04 -10.94
N ILE A 80 6.79 -0.04 -10.08
CA ILE A 80 6.73 1.37 -10.47
C ILE A 80 7.96 1.76 -11.29
N PRO A 81 7.80 2.44 -12.44
CA PRO A 81 8.93 2.90 -13.25
C PRO A 81 9.91 3.78 -12.45
N ALA A 82 11.20 3.44 -12.51
CA ALA A 82 12.27 4.20 -11.87
C ALA A 82 12.45 5.59 -12.53
N LYS A 83 11.73 6.59 -12.02
CA LYS A 83 11.78 8.00 -12.41
C LYS A 83 11.66 8.88 -11.17
N PHE A 84 11.92 10.19 -11.30
CA PHE A 84 11.65 11.14 -10.23
C PHE A 84 10.20 11.00 -9.73
N SER A 85 10.06 10.73 -8.44
CA SER A 85 8.81 10.35 -7.81
C SER A 85 8.70 11.00 -6.43
N VAL A 86 7.48 11.41 -6.08
CA VAL A 86 7.10 11.81 -4.72
C VAL A 86 6.17 10.73 -4.20
N PHE A 87 6.50 10.14 -3.05
CA PHE A 87 5.73 9.08 -2.41
C PHE A 87 4.87 9.65 -1.27
N ILE A 88 3.64 9.16 -1.21
CA ILE A 88 2.67 9.45 -0.17
C ILE A 88 2.23 8.11 0.43
N CYS A 89 2.38 7.96 1.73
CA CYS A 89 2.05 6.75 2.47
C CYS A 89 1.24 7.10 3.73
N ASN A 90 0.08 7.75 3.54
CA ASN A 90 -0.75 8.20 4.65
C ASN A 90 -1.48 6.99 5.27
N GLU A 91 -1.28 6.74 6.57
CA GLU A 91 -1.88 5.59 7.29
C GLU A 91 -1.62 4.24 6.57
N PHE A 92 -0.48 4.15 5.88
CA PHE A 92 -0.07 2.93 5.22
C PHE A 92 0.81 2.07 6.13
N LEU A 93 1.74 2.70 6.86
CA LEU A 93 2.76 1.98 7.63
C LEU A 93 2.23 1.34 8.92
N ASP A 94 1.18 1.91 9.51
CA ASP A 94 0.49 1.36 10.68
C ASP A 94 -0.38 0.15 10.33
N ALA A 95 -0.79 0.01 9.07
CA ALA A 95 -1.46 -1.17 8.55
C ALA A 95 -0.51 -2.30 8.13
N LEU A 96 0.81 -2.05 8.09
CA LEU A 96 1.78 -3.09 7.77
C LEU A 96 1.94 -4.08 8.93
N PRO A 97 2.14 -5.38 8.65
CA PRO A 97 2.46 -6.36 9.67
C PRO A 97 3.69 -5.94 10.48
N ILE A 98 3.63 -6.16 11.79
CA ILE A 98 4.74 -5.89 12.72
C ILE A 98 5.24 -7.18 13.33
N ASN A 99 6.54 -7.21 13.62
CA ASN A 99 7.15 -8.23 14.47
C ASN A 99 7.30 -7.64 15.87
N GLN A 100 6.87 -8.38 16.89
CA GLN A 100 6.93 -7.96 18.29
C GLN A 100 8.02 -8.74 19.03
N PHE A 101 8.80 -8.06 19.86
CA PHE A 101 9.89 -8.68 20.62
C PHE A 101 9.82 -8.29 22.09
N ARG A 102 10.13 -9.25 22.98
CA ARG A 102 10.21 -9.08 24.42
C ARG A 102 11.59 -9.49 24.93
N LYS A 103 12.18 -8.67 25.78
CA LYS A 103 13.46 -8.97 26.46
C LYS A 103 13.22 -9.76 27.74
N ASP A 104 13.96 -10.85 27.97
CA ASP A 104 13.93 -11.63 29.21
C ASP A 104 14.81 -11.02 30.34
N ALA A 105 14.89 -11.70 31.49
CA ALA A 105 15.66 -11.23 32.64
C ALA A 105 17.19 -11.34 32.42
N GLU A 106 17.62 -12.30 31.61
CA GLU A 106 19.01 -12.54 31.20
C GLU A 106 19.47 -11.59 30.07
N GLY A 107 18.53 -10.86 29.49
CA GLY A 107 18.75 -9.81 28.49
C GLY A 107 18.65 -10.26 27.03
N LYS A 108 18.10 -11.43 26.76
CA LYS A 108 17.87 -11.98 25.40
C LYS A 108 16.53 -11.51 24.84
N TRP A 109 16.47 -11.28 23.53
CA TRP A 109 15.25 -10.90 22.83
C TRP A 109 14.51 -12.11 22.27
N HIS A 110 13.24 -12.23 22.61
CA HIS A 110 12.34 -13.26 22.11
C HIS A 110 11.24 -12.64 21.26
N GLU A 111 11.05 -13.15 20.05
CA GLU A 111 9.87 -12.85 19.24
C GLU A 111 8.60 -13.32 19.95
N VAL A 112 7.56 -12.49 19.91
CA VAL A 112 6.21 -12.80 20.39
C VAL A 112 5.44 -13.43 19.23
N CYS A 113 5.08 -14.70 19.39
CA CYS A 113 4.37 -15.48 18.39
C CYS A 113 2.91 -15.72 18.82
N VAL A 114 2.04 -15.98 17.85
CA VAL A 114 0.68 -16.48 18.08
C VAL A 114 0.68 -18.00 17.98
N ALA A 115 0.06 -18.68 18.94
CA ALA A 115 -0.01 -20.14 18.98
C ALA A 115 -1.30 -20.64 19.64
N LEU A 116 -1.46 -21.96 19.74
CA LEU A 116 -2.60 -22.61 20.40
C LEU A 116 -2.22 -23.06 21.82
N ASP A 117 -3.10 -22.82 22.78
CA ASP A 117 -3.00 -23.37 24.13
C ASP A 117 -3.52 -24.82 24.21
N THR A 118 -3.56 -25.41 25.40
CA THR A 118 -4.05 -26.79 25.60
C THR A 118 -5.54 -27.00 25.34
N ASN A 119 -6.29 -25.91 25.16
CA ASN A 119 -7.72 -25.90 24.88
C ASN A 119 -8.02 -25.39 23.45
N ASP A 120 -7.02 -25.37 22.56
CA ASP A 120 -7.09 -24.87 21.19
C ASP A 120 -7.48 -23.38 21.06
N ASN A 121 -7.21 -22.55 22.08
CA ASN A 121 -7.40 -21.10 21.99
C ASN A 121 -6.12 -20.39 21.54
N LEU A 122 -6.28 -19.29 20.80
CA LEU A 122 -5.16 -18.42 20.43
C LEU A 122 -4.55 -17.77 21.68
N CYS A 123 -3.22 -17.91 21.84
CA CYS A 123 -2.45 -17.28 22.90
C CYS A 123 -1.12 -16.72 22.37
N PHE A 124 -0.52 -15.78 23.11
CA PHE A 124 0.82 -15.29 22.84
C PHE A 124 1.87 -16.17 23.52
N MET A 125 2.91 -16.55 22.78
CA MET A 125 4.07 -17.28 23.28
C MET A 125 5.37 -16.60 22.87
N LEU A 126 6.46 -16.89 23.60
CA LEU A 126 7.80 -16.44 23.24
C LEU A 126 8.52 -17.54 22.46
N SER A 127 9.23 -17.14 21.40
CA SER A 127 10.15 -18.03 20.69
C SER A 127 11.19 -18.64 21.63
N LYS A 128 11.53 -19.93 21.41
CA LYS A 128 12.46 -20.68 22.29
C LYS A 128 13.90 -20.17 22.24
N ALA A 129 14.30 -19.58 21.12
CA ALA A 129 15.64 -19.06 20.88
C ALA A 129 15.57 -17.55 20.67
N GLU A 130 16.73 -16.89 20.81
CA GLU A 130 16.86 -15.49 20.45
C GLU A 130 16.71 -15.33 18.93
N ASN A 131 15.67 -14.62 18.52
CA ASN A 131 15.35 -14.36 17.13
C ASN A 131 15.31 -12.85 16.91
N LEU A 132 16.46 -12.24 16.60
CA LEU A 132 16.53 -10.84 16.15
C LEU A 132 16.46 -10.70 14.61
N HIS A 133 16.53 -11.83 13.90
CA HIS A 133 16.53 -11.88 12.45
C HIS A 133 15.20 -12.42 11.94
N THR A 134 14.29 -11.53 11.59
CA THR A 134 13.18 -11.83 10.67
C THR A 134 13.67 -11.50 9.27
N LEU A 135 13.80 -12.52 8.41
CA LEU A 135 14.09 -12.37 6.97
C LEU A 135 12.89 -11.76 6.24
#